data_AF-A0A381Y1Z4-F1
#
_entry.id   AF-A0A381Y1Z4-F1
#
_cell.length_a   1.000
_cell.length_b   1.000
_cell.length_c   1.000
_cell.angle_alpha   90.00
_cell.angle_beta   90.00
_cell.angle_gamma   90.00
#
_symmetry.space_group_name_H-M   'P 1'
#
loop_
_entity.id
_entity.type
_entity.pdbx_description
1 polymer ?
#
loop_
_entity_poly.entity_id
_entity_poly.type
_entity_poly.pdbx_seq_one_letter_code
_entity_poly.pdbx_strand_id
1 'polypeptide(L)'
;MKSISNIIEDIENYPNVFKRITTAKILDDDIAYLMLDMPFPFSGRDYIIQFIKDKSETDWVFSFKAVTHVDAPPNERSVRLINAAGAWLIRPISNNETSVTYTWNGELLGEFPSWALPKAWKTQGNEIIEWLGAALNE
;
A
#
# COMPACT_ATOMS: atom_id res chain seq x y z
N MET A 1 -12.25 8.29 -17.31
CA MET A 1 -10.88 7.84 -16.99
C MET A 1 -10.52 8.37 -15.62
N LYS A 2 -10.24 7.47 -14.68
CA LYS A 2 -9.67 7.83 -13.37
C LYS A 2 -8.21 8.23 -13.58
N SER A 3 -7.72 9.24 -12.87
CA SER A 3 -6.27 9.50 -12.83
C SER A 3 -5.60 8.54 -11.86
N ILE A 4 -4.31 8.25 -12.08
CA ILE A 4 -3.49 7.43 -11.17
C ILE A 4 -3.57 7.97 -9.74
N SER A 5 -3.46 9.29 -9.58
CA SER A 5 -3.52 9.94 -8.27
C SER A 5 -4.85 9.74 -7.57
N ASN A 6 -5.97 9.79 -8.29
CA ASN A 6 -7.30 9.58 -7.69
C ASN A 6 -7.43 8.16 -7.14
N ILE A 7 -6.83 7.16 -7.78
CA ILE A 7 -6.84 5.78 -7.29
C ILE A 7 -5.95 5.63 -6.05
N ILE A 8 -4.75 6.21 -6.08
CA ILE A 8 -3.79 6.13 -4.95
C ILE A 8 -4.27 6.91 -3.73
N GLU A 9 -4.97 8.03 -3.91
CA GLU A 9 -5.45 8.82 -2.78
C GLU A 9 -6.75 8.31 -2.16
N ASP A 10 -7.48 7.45 -2.87
CA ASP A 10 -8.72 6.83 -2.42
C ASP A 10 -8.43 5.54 -1.63
N ILE A 11 -7.84 5.72 -0.44
CA ILE A 11 -7.39 4.62 0.42
C ILE A 11 -8.54 3.68 0.79
N GLU A 12 -9.74 4.19 1.06
CA GLU A 12 -10.88 3.36 1.46
C GLU A 12 -11.33 2.43 0.32
N ASN A 13 -11.11 2.82 -0.93
CA ASN A 13 -11.41 1.99 -2.10
C ASN A 13 -10.30 0.99 -2.43
N TYR A 14 -9.18 0.98 -1.70
CA TYR A 14 -8.09 0.04 -1.94
C TYR A 14 -8.51 -1.43 -2.00
N PRO A 15 -9.47 -1.94 -1.20
CA PRO A 15 -9.91 -3.33 -1.31
C PRO A 15 -10.56 -3.69 -2.65
N ASN A 16 -11.11 -2.72 -3.37
CA ASN A 16 -11.66 -2.93 -4.71
C ASN A 16 -10.60 -2.85 -5.80
N VAL A 17 -9.43 -2.26 -5.51
CA VAL A 17 -8.33 -2.07 -6.46
C VAL A 17 -7.25 -3.12 -6.22
N PHE A 18 -6.67 -3.14 -5.03
CA PHE A 18 -5.54 -3.97 -4.67
C PHE A 18 -6.03 -5.24 -3.96
N LYS A 19 -6.09 -6.36 -4.68
CA LYS A 19 -6.75 -7.61 -4.24
C LYS A 19 -6.20 -8.22 -2.94
N ARG A 20 -4.97 -7.90 -2.55
CA ARG A 20 -4.41 -8.32 -1.25
C ARG A 20 -4.92 -7.50 -0.08
N ILE A 21 -5.36 -6.28 -0.31
CA ILE A 21 -5.88 -5.41 0.74
C ILE A 21 -7.33 -5.84 0.99
N THR A 22 -7.59 -6.47 2.12
CA THR A 22 -8.94 -6.96 2.47
C THR A 22 -9.74 -5.95 3.29
N THR A 23 -9.05 -4.98 3.89
CA THR A 23 -9.68 -3.90 4.64
C THR A 23 -8.80 -2.66 4.52
N ALA A 24 -9.43 -1.53 4.28
CA ALA A 24 -8.82 -0.21 4.38
C ALA A 24 -9.82 0.71 5.08
N LYS A 25 -9.36 1.44 6.09
CA LYS A 25 -10.21 2.34 6.89
C LYS A 25 -9.43 3.59 7.25
N ILE A 26 -9.99 4.77 6.98
CA ILE A 26 -9.47 6.02 7.52
C ILE A 26 -9.79 6.09 9.02
N LEU A 27 -8.77 6.31 9.84
CA LEU A 27 -8.90 6.46 11.30
C LEU A 27 -8.91 7.93 11.70
N ASP A 28 -8.17 8.77 10.98
CA ASP A 28 -8.05 10.22 11.17
C ASP A 28 -7.68 10.88 9.83
N ASP A 29 -7.61 12.21 9.76
CA ASP A 29 -7.37 12.99 8.53
C ASP A 29 -6.20 12.47 7.67
N ASP A 30 -5.12 12.04 8.30
CA ASP A 30 -3.91 11.52 7.66
C ASP A 30 -3.49 10.13 8.14
N ILE A 31 -4.38 9.39 8.82
CA ILE A 31 -4.11 8.07 9.38
C ILE A 31 -5.05 7.02 8.81
N ALA A 32 -4.50 5.91 8.34
CA ALA A 32 -5.27 4.79 7.80
C ALA A 32 -4.83 3.44 8.39
N TYR A 33 -5.80 2.55 8.59
CA TYR A 33 -5.61 1.14 8.90
C TYR A 33 -5.81 0.28 7.67
N LEU A 34 -4.89 -0.65 7.43
CA LEU A 34 -4.94 -1.59 6.31
C LEU A 34 -4.69 -3.03 6.76
N MET A 35 -5.43 -3.97 6.17
CA MET A 35 -5.22 -5.41 6.31
C MET A 35 -4.82 -6.03 4.98
N LEU A 36 -3.81 -6.88 5.03
CA LEU A 36 -3.28 -7.66 3.92
C LEU A 36 -3.57 -9.14 4.12
N ASP A 37 -4.15 -9.76 3.09
CA ASP A 37 -4.25 -11.20 2.98
C ASP A 37 -2.94 -11.83 2.49
N MET A 38 -2.62 -12.97 3.09
CA MET A 38 -1.42 -13.74 2.82
C MET A 38 -1.78 -15.17 2.45
N PRO A 39 -1.05 -15.79 1.51
CA PRO A 39 -1.34 -17.17 1.14
C PRO A 39 -1.07 -18.12 2.31
N PHE A 40 -1.93 -19.14 2.46
CA PHE A 40 -1.71 -20.23 3.41
C PHE A 40 -0.31 -20.84 3.24
N PRO A 41 0.43 -21.12 4.33
CA PRO A 41 0.02 -21.10 5.75
C PRO A 41 0.35 -19.79 6.49
N PHE A 42 0.63 -18.69 5.79
CA PHE A 42 1.05 -17.45 6.44
C PHE A 42 -0.14 -16.65 6.97
N SER A 43 -0.06 -16.17 8.22
CA SER A 43 -1.05 -15.27 8.81
C SER A 43 -1.19 -13.96 8.02
N GLY A 44 -2.35 -13.32 8.06
CA GLY A 44 -2.53 -11.98 7.48
C GLY A 44 -1.59 -10.95 8.13
N ARG A 45 -1.38 -9.82 7.44
CA ARG A 45 -0.64 -8.68 7.96
C ARG A 45 -1.58 -7.51 8.16
N ASP A 46 -1.28 -6.65 9.11
CA ASP A 46 -1.96 -5.37 9.25
C ASP A 46 -0.97 -4.26 9.57
N TYR A 47 -1.32 -3.04 9.20
CA TYR A 47 -0.53 -1.85 9.52
C TYR A 47 -1.42 -0.62 9.63
N ILE A 48 -0.93 0.32 10.44
CA ILE A 48 -1.50 1.64 10.58
C ILE A 48 -0.46 2.60 10.08
N ILE A 49 -0.82 3.46 9.14
CA ILE A 49 0.09 4.41 8.53
C ILE A 49 -0.41 5.83 8.71
N GLN A 50 0.51 6.74 8.98
CA GLN A 50 0.32 8.16 8.71
C GLN A 50 0.83 8.43 7.30
N PHE A 51 0.05 9.11 6.48
CA PHE A 51 0.41 9.43 5.10
C PHE A 51 0.51 10.93 4.85
N ILE A 52 1.38 11.33 3.93
CA ILE A 52 1.59 12.72 3.53
C ILE A 52 1.48 12.78 2.02
N LYS A 53 0.71 13.77 1.54
CA LYS A 53 0.53 14.10 0.14
C LYS A 53 1.34 15.35 -0.17
N ASP A 54 2.37 15.22 -0.98
CA ASP A 54 3.17 16.34 -1.46
C ASP A 54 3.04 16.44 -2.98
N LYS A 55 2.52 17.57 -3.44
CA LYS A 55 2.27 17.82 -4.87
C LYS A 55 2.99 19.07 -5.30
N SER A 56 3.94 18.88 -6.21
CA SER A 56 4.67 19.94 -6.90
C SER A 56 4.23 20.04 -8.36
N GLU A 57 4.84 20.95 -9.11
CA GLU A 57 4.62 21.09 -10.56
C GLU A 57 5.08 19.86 -11.36
N THR A 58 6.11 19.15 -10.86
CA THR A 58 6.73 18.03 -11.59
C THR A 58 6.42 16.66 -10.99
N ASP A 59 6.24 16.60 -9.67
CA ASP A 59 6.14 15.35 -8.93
C ASP A 59 4.92 15.38 -8.00
N TRP A 60 4.22 14.25 -7.93
CA TRP A 60 3.24 13.98 -6.90
C TRP A 60 3.71 12.78 -6.09
N VAL A 61 3.98 13.02 -4.80
CA VAL A 61 4.47 12.03 -3.85
C VAL A 61 3.39 11.76 -2.82
N PHE A 62 2.96 10.51 -2.73
CA PHE A 62 2.16 10.02 -1.61
C PHE A 62 3.08 9.13 -0.77
N SER A 63 3.52 9.61 0.39
CA SER A 63 4.42 8.87 1.28
C SER A 63 3.70 8.43 2.53
N PHE A 64 4.18 7.35 3.16
CA PHE A 64 3.59 6.85 4.38
C PHE A 64 4.63 6.20 5.30
N LYS A 65 4.33 6.22 6.60
CA LYS A 65 5.12 5.57 7.65
C LYS A 65 4.20 5.00 8.72
N ALA A 66 4.64 3.95 9.39
CA ALA A 66 3.90 3.30 10.44
C ALA A 66 3.70 4.21 11.65
N VAL A 67 2.51 4.18 12.22
CA VAL A 67 2.15 4.83 13.49
C VAL A 67 1.31 3.89 14.35
N THR A 68 0.98 4.32 15.56
CA THR A 68 0.02 3.62 16.42
C THR A 68 -1.26 4.44 16.52
N HIS A 69 -2.40 3.78 16.72
CA HIS A 69 -3.69 4.45 16.87
C HIS A 69 -4.57 3.68 17.88
N VAL A 70 -5.28 4.41 18.75
CA VAL A 70 -6.07 3.83 19.84
C VAL A 70 -7.21 2.95 19.34
N ASP A 71 -7.82 3.33 18.20
CA ASP A 71 -8.94 2.59 17.60
C ASP A 71 -8.53 1.33 16.82
N ALA A 72 -7.23 1.04 16.72
CA ALA A 72 -6.70 -0.12 16.02
C ALA A 72 -5.59 -0.83 16.83
N PRO A 73 -5.90 -1.35 18.03
CA PRO A 73 -4.93 -2.08 18.84
C PRO A 73 -4.43 -3.33 18.09
N PRO A 74 -3.24 -3.86 18.44
CA PRO A 74 -2.74 -5.10 17.86
C PRO A 74 -3.73 -6.27 18.02
N ASN A 75 -3.83 -7.09 16.97
CA ASN A 75 -4.68 -8.28 16.92
C ASN A 75 -3.79 -9.53 16.87
N GLU A 76 -4.07 -10.54 17.70
CA GLU A 76 -3.29 -11.80 17.73
C GLU A 76 -3.42 -12.63 16.43
N ARG A 77 -4.43 -12.36 15.59
CA ARG A 77 -4.66 -13.09 14.34
C ARG A 77 -3.86 -12.55 13.15
N SER A 78 -3.22 -11.40 13.28
CA SER A 78 -2.42 -10.77 12.22
C SER A 78 -1.05 -10.35 12.72
N VAL A 79 -0.08 -10.34 11.82
CA VAL A 79 1.26 -9.82 12.11
C VAL A 79 1.26 -8.32 11.83
N ARG A 80 1.37 -7.50 12.87
CA ARG A 80 1.45 -6.03 12.77
C ARG A 80 2.79 -5.60 12.18
N LEU A 81 2.79 -4.93 11.03
CA LEU A 81 3.98 -4.38 10.40
C LEU A 81 4.34 -3.00 10.99
N ILE A 82 5.04 -3.02 12.13
CA ILE A 82 5.39 -1.80 12.89
C ILE A 82 6.40 -0.87 12.18
N ASN A 83 7.10 -1.37 11.16
CA ASN A 83 8.07 -0.60 10.36
C ASN A 83 7.57 -0.35 8.93
N ALA A 84 6.26 -0.50 8.68
CA ALA A 84 5.68 -0.22 7.37
C ALA A 84 6.02 1.22 6.96
N ALA A 85 6.58 1.37 5.77
CA ALA A 85 6.92 2.65 5.20
C ALA A 85 6.97 2.52 3.69
N GLY A 86 6.75 3.60 2.97
CA GLY A 86 6.78 3.57 1.52
C GLY A 86 6.34 4.88 0.89
N ALA A 87 6.33 4.88 -0.44
CA ALA A 87 5.85 5.99 -1.22
C ALA A 87 5.38 5.55 -2.61
N TRP A 88 4.38 6.27 -3.10
CA TRP A 88 4.08 6.39 -4.51
C TRP A 88 4.68 7.68 -5.03
N LEU A 89 5.42 7.59 -6.13
CA LEU A 89 5.92 8.73 -6.88
C LEU A 89 5.30 8.70 -8.26
N ILE A 90 4.54 9.74 -8.58
CA ILE A 90 3.82 9.90 -9.85
C ILE A 90 4.45 11.09 -10.57
N ARG A 91 4.94 10.85 -11.79
CA ARG A 91 5.60 11.87 -12.62
C ARG A 91 5.00 11.89 -14.03
N PRO A 92 4.42 13.01 -14.49
CA PRO A 92 4.03 13.15 -15.89
C PRO A 92 5.28 13.11 -16.78
N ILE A 93 5.23 12.28 -17.83
CA ILE A 93 6.27 12.23 -18.86
C ILE A 93 5.83 13.06 -20.07
N SER A 94 4.54 12.97 -20.42
CA SER A 94 3.91 13.73 -21.50
C SER A 94 2.41 13.90 -21.19
N ASN A 95 1.66 14.52 -22.09
CA ASN A 95 0.21 14.71 -21.91
C ASN A 95 -0.58 13.39 -21.78
N ASN A 96 -0.03 12.27 -22.27
CA ASN A 96 -0.71 10.96 -22.28
C ASN A 96 0.07 9.87 -21.53
N GLU A 97 1.23 10.20 -20.94
CA GLU A 97 2.10 9.22 -20.29
C GLU A 97 2.50 9.70 -18.91
N THR A 98 2.42 8.81 -17.92
CA THR A 98 2.79 9.08 -16.55
C THR A 98 3.60 7.91 -16.02
N SER A 99 4.77 8.21 -15.44
CA SER A 99 5.56 7.25 -14.70
C SER A 99 5.01 7.11 -13.29
N VAL A 100 4.93 5.87 -12.82
CA VAL A 100 4.54 5.55 -11.44
C VAL A 100 5.62 4.66 -10.85
N THR A 101 6.16 5.06 -9.71
CA THR A 101 7.10 4.25 -8.93
C THR A 101 6.49 3.98 -7.56
N TYR A 102 6.42 2.72 -7.18
CA TYR A 102 6.02 2.29 -5.85
C TYR A 102 7.23 1.76 -5.09
N THR A 103 7.49 2.31 -3.91
CA THR A 103 8.55 1.86 -3.00
C THR A 103 7.92 1.52 -1.66
N TRP A 104 8.33 0.41 -1.05
CA TRP A 104 7.88 0.03 0.28
C TRP A 104 8.97 -0.71 1.06
N ASN A 105 8.84 -0.70 2.39
CA ASN A 105 9.62 -1.56 3.28
C ASN A 105 9.08 -2.99 3.20
N GLY A 106 9.87 -3.90 2.63
CA GLY A 106 9.50 -5.30 2.40
C GLY A 106 9.52 -6.21 3.64
N GLU A 107 9.63 -5.66 4.85
CA GLU A 107 9.57 -6.46 6.08
C GLU A 107 8.19 -7.11 6.26
N LEU A 108 8.14 -8.43 6.48
CA LEU A 108 6.89 -9.19 6.67
C LEU A 108 6.68 -9.72 8.09
N LEU A 109 7.71 -9.67 8.94
CA LEU A 109 7.73 -10.13 10.35
C LEU A 109 7.16 -11.55 10.53
N GLY A 110 6.89 -11.97 11.78
CA GLY A 110 6.14 -13.19 12.10
C GLY A 110 6.71 -14.47 11.50
N GLU A 111 7.93 -14.84 11.91
CA GLU A 111 8.69 -16.02 11.45
C GLU A 111 8.69 -16.24 9.92
N PHE A 112 8.49 -15.18 9.13
CA PHE A 112 8.44 -15.31 7.69
C PHE A 112 9.79 -15.79 7.16
N PRO A 113 9.82 -16.88 6.37
CA PRO A 113 11.07 -17.50 5.98
C PRO A 113 11.89 -16.57 5.08
N SER A 114 13.15 -16.33 5.45
CA SER A 114 14.05 -15.44 4.71
C SER A 114 14.25 -15.86 3.25
N TRP A 115 14.26 -17.17 2.98
CA TRP A 115 14.36 -17.71 1.62
C TRP A 115 13.15 -17.36 0.73
N ALA A 116 11.98 -17.08 1.32
CA ALA A 116 10.76 -16.73 0.59
C ALA A 116 10.62 -15.22 0.35
N LEU A 117 11.35 -14.38 1.09
CA LEU A 117 11.26 -12.92 1.01
C LEU A 117 11.46 -12.40 -0.42
N PRO A 118 12.51 -12.79 -1.18
CA PRO A 118 12.72 -12.25 -2.52
C PRO A 118 11.56 -12.56 -3.48
N LYS A 119 10.98 -13.76 -3.36
CA LYS A 119 9.82 -14.16 -4.14
C LYS A 119 8.59 -13.34 -3.76
N ALA A 120 8.35 -13.18 -2.46
CA ALA A 120 7.24 -12.40 -1.94
C ALA A 120 7.30 -10.94 -2.40
N TRP A 121 8.48 -10.31 -2.34
CA TRP A 121 8.70 -8.94 -2.80
C TRP A 121 8.41 -8.77 -4.29
N LYS A 122 8.95 -9.67 -5.12
CA LYS A 122 8.72 -9.63 -6.57
C LYS A 122 7.24 -9.80 -6.91
N THR A 123 6.57 -10.77 -6.28
CA THR A 123 5.15 -11.02 -6.52
C THR A 123 4.29 -9.84 -6.10
N GLN A 124 4.43 -9.35 -4.86
CA GLN A 124 3.61 -8.25 -4.35
C GLN A 124 3.85 -6.94 -5.09
N GLY A 125 5.10 -6.65 -5.45
CA GLY A 125 5.43 -5.46 -6.25
C GLY A 125 4.78 -5.46 -7.62
N ASN A 126 4.84 -6.60 -8.33
CA ASN A 126 4.20 -6.73 -9.64
C ASN A 126 2.67 -6.63 -9.54
N GLU A 127 2.07 -7.34 -8.58
CA GLU A 127 0.61 -7.34 -8.37
C GLU A 127 0.05 -5.93 -8.14
N ILE A 128 0.70 -5.12 -7.29
CA ILE A 128 0.25 -3.76 -7.01
C ILE A 128 0.22 -2.90 -8.28
N ILE A 129 1.24 -2.98 -9.12
CA ILE A 129 1.32 -2.22 -10.38
C ILE A 129 0.32 -2.75 -11.42
N GLU A 130 0.17 -4.08 -11.53
CA GLU A 130 -0.80 -4.71 -12.44
C GLU A 130 -2.24 -4.32 -12.09
N TRP A 131 -2.60 -4.32 -10.79
CA TRP A 131 -3.92 -3.96 -10.33
C TRP A 131 -4.23 -2.48 -10.49
N LEU A 132 -3.25 -1.61 -10.23
CA LEU A 132 -3.37 -0.18 -10.55
C LEU A 132 -3.65 0.01 -12.05
N GLY A 133 -2.91 -0.69 -12.90
CA GLY A 133 -3.12 -0.68 -14.35
C GLY A 133 -4.51 -1.16 -14.76
N ALA A 134 -5.01 -2.23 -14.15
CA ALA A 134 -6.37 -2.73 -14.41
C ALA A 134 -7.44 -1.70 -14.03
N ALA A 135 -7.35 -1.10 -12.85
CA ALA A 135 -8.32 -0.12 -12.34
C ALA A 135 -8.36 1.20 -13.13
N LEU A 136 -7.31 1.53 -13.89
CA LEU A 136 -7.30 2.68 -14.81
C LEU A 136 -8.10 2.43 -16.09
N ASN A 137 -8.30 1.15 -16.46
CA ASN A 137 -8.98 0.74 -17.69
C ASN A 137 -10.48 0.41 -17.47
N GLU A 138 -10.96 0.54 -16.24
CA GLU A 138 -12.40 0.45 -15.87
C GLU A 138 -13.10 1.81 -16.02
#